data_AF-A0A4Q3UNZ8-F1
#
_entry.id   AF-A0A4Q3UNZ8-F1
#
_cell.length_a   1.000
_cell.length_b   1.000
_cell.length_c   1.000
_cell.angle_alpha   90.00
_cell.angle_beta   90.00
_cell.angle_gamma   90.00
#
_symmetry.space_group_name_H-M   'P 1'
#
loop_
_entity.id
_entity.type
_entity.pdbx_description
1 polymer ?
#
loop_
_entity_poly.entity_id
_entity_poly.type
_entity_poly.pdbx_seq_one_letter_code
_entity_poly.pdbx_strand_id
1 'polypeptide(L)'
;MPTEELQYFVQTIHSAIDRPYPATVSAPLDTTAFDPLTNFLRNGPARKVFLVNCSGGDYEYDEAMTPAEEARMETENDECFNNLLKAATDVWGEARGEFPPAGMAISETNYADNSHEGQQFDGVEWTPEYAGGALFRNADSLAARYWQQERDVIFTQKGKWTGDGNFLLFVLVTVTPLPVE
;
A
#
# COMPACT_ATOMS: atom_id res chain seq x y z
N MET A 1 13.29 9.46 -2.34
CA MET A 1 12.55 10.74 -2.18
C MET A 1 13.24 11.58 -1.10
N PRO A 2 13.52 12.87 -1.33
CA PRO A 2 14.05 13.79 -0.31
C PRO A 2 13.17 13.90 0.95
N THR A 3 13.78 14.20 2.09
CA THR A 3 13.08 14.30 3.39
C THR A 3 11.99 15.38 3.43
N GLU A 4 12.23 16.52 2.77
CA GLU A 4 11.28 17.64 2.73
C GLU A 4 10.00 17.28 1.94
N GLU A 5 10.15 16.53 0.84
CA GLU A 5 9.03 15.99 0.08
C GLU A 5 8.21 14.98 0.89
N LEU A 6 8.88 14.09 1.64
CA LEU A 6 8.21 13.14 2.55
C LEU A 6 7.46 13.84 3.69
N GLN A 7 8.02 14.92 4.27
CA GLN A 7 7.32 15.72 5.27
C GLN A 7 6.09 16.43 4.69
N TYR A 8 6.20 17.01 3.48
CA TYR A 8 5.05 17.59 2.77
C TYR A 8 3.99 16.52 2.43
N PHE A 9 4.41 15.30 2.10
CA PHE A 9 3.53 14.17 1.80
C PHE A 9 2.76 13.71 3.06
N VAL A 10 3.40 13.59 4.22
CA VAL A 10 2.72 13.28 5.50
C VAL A 10 1.76 14.40 5.90
N GLN A 11 2.14 15.68 5.73
CA GLN A 11 1.24 16.82 5.92
C GLN A 11 0.03 16.76 4.98
N THR A 12 0.21 16.29 3.75
CA THR A 12 -0.86 16.08 2.76
C THR A 12 -1.81 14.94 3.17
N ILE A 13 -1.27 13.82 3.67
CA ILE A 13 -2.07 12.71 4.23
C ILE A 13 -2.87 13.19 5.45
N HIS A 14 -2.22 13.89 6.38
CA HIS A 14 -2.86 14.43 7.58
C HIS A 14 -4.02 15.36 7.21
N SER A 15 -3.78 16.28 6.27
CA SER A 15 -4.79 17.18 5.67
C SER A 15 -5.88 16.48 4.84
N ALA A 16 -5.80 15.16 4.67
CA ALA A 16 -6.78 14.31 3.99
C ALA A 16 -7.55 13.38 4.94
N ILE A 17 -7.17 13.28 6.22
CA ILE A 17 -7.91 12.51 7.24
C ILE A 17 -9.32 13.09 7.38
N ASP A 18 -9.46 14.39 7.66
CA ASP A 18 -10.76 15.05 7.89
C ASP A 18 -11.68 15.13 6.65
N ARG A 19 -11.18 14.76 5.46
CA ARG A 19 -11.97 14.77 4.23
C ARG A 19 -12.91 13.56 4.19
N PRO A 20 -14.11 13.67 3.58
CA PRO A 20 -14.96 12.52 3.32
C PRO A 20 -14.18 11.40 2.62
N TYR A 21 -14.46 10.15 2.99
CA TYR A 21 -13.94 9.01 2.24
C TYR A 21 -14.51 9.01 0.82
N PRO A 22 -13.68 8.73 -0.20
CA PRO A 22 -14.14 8.69 -1.58
C PRO A 22 -14.98 7.42 -1.82
N ALA A 23 -15.83 7.45 -2.85
CA ALA A 23 -16.62 6.28 -3.25
C ALA A 23 -15.78 5.19 -3.95
N THR A 24 -14.61 5.54 -4.45
CA THR A 24 -13.58 4.66 -5.04
C THR A 24 -12.21 5.06 -4.49
N VAL A 25 -11.30 4.11 -4.25
CA VAL A 25 -10.10 4.36 -3.42
C VAL A 25 -9.06 5.24 -4.12
N SER A 26 -8.92 5.10 -5.45
CA SER A 26 -7.99 5.86 -6.27
C SER A 26 -8.57 6.20 -7.65
N ALA A 27 -7.87 7.06 -8.38
CA ALA A 27 -7.99 7.10 -9.84
C ALA A 27 -7.48 5.79 -10.46
N PRO A 28 -7.79 5.49 -11.74
CA PRO A 28 -7.14 4.42 -12.48
C PRO A 28 -5.62 4.47 -12.33
N LEU A 29 -5.04 3.31 -12.02
CA LEU A 29 -3.64 3.06 -12.28
C LEU A 29 -3.57 2.25 -13.56
N ASP A 30 -2.71 2.68 -14.49
CA ASP A 30 -2.22 1.79 -15.54
C ASP A 30 -1.67 0.54 -14.84
N THR A 31 -2.04 -0.64 -15.33
CA THR A 31 -1.82 -1.91 -14.64
C THR A 31 -0.34 -2.10 -14.30
N THR A 32 -0.02 -2.15 -13.00
CA THR A 32 1.22 -2.80 -12.56
C THR A 32 1.15 -4.25 -13.02
N ALA A 33 2.29 -4.89 -13.32
CA ALA A 33 2.35 -6.31 -13.71
C ALA A 33 2.01 -7.30 -12.56
N PHE A 34 1.18 -6.87 -11.62
CA PHE A 34 0.94 -7.42 -10.29
C PHE A 34 -0.50 -7.07 -9.89
N ASP A 35 -1.48 -7.72 -10.53
CA ASP A 35 -2.91 -7.44 -10.39
C ASP A 35 -3.42 -7.35 -8.94
N PRO A 36 -2.96 -8.16 -7.96
CA PRO A 36 -3.39 -8.04 -6.58
C PRO A 36 -3.11 -6.67 -5.94
N LEU A 37 -1.96 -6.04 -6.24
CA LEU A 37 -1.69 -4.69 -5.72
C LEU A 37 -2.48 -3.63 -6.49
N THR A 38 -2.64 -3.77 -7.81
CA THR A 38 -3.50 -2.88 -8.61
C THR A 38 -4.96 -2.93 -8.10
N ASN A 39 -5.46 -4.10 -7.70
CA ASN A 39 -6.77 -4.26 -7.08
C ASN A 39 -6.83 -3.60 -5.68
N PHE A 40 -5.84 -3.84 -4.82
CA PHE A 40 -5.75 -3.19 -3.49
C PHE A 40 -5.69 -1.66 -3.58
N LEU A 41 -5.01 -1.10 -4.58
CA LEU A 41 -4.93 0.35 -4.74
C LEU A 41 -6.27 0.97 -5.20
N ARG A 42 -7.07 0.24 -6.00
CA ARG A 42 -8.33 0.74 -6.59
C ARG A 42 -9.58 0.46 -5.74
N ASN A 43 -9.68 -0.71 -5.10
CA ASN A 43 -10.93 -1.24 -4.55
C ASN A 43 -10.88 -1.60 -3.06
N GLY A 44 -11.89 -1.15 -2.31
CA GLY A 44 -12.07 -1.49 -0.89
C GLY A 44 -13.18 -0.66 -0.23
N PRO A 45 -13.56 -0.99 1.03
CA PRO A 45 -14.45 -0.18 1.84
C PRO A 45 -13.80 1.18 2.11
N ALA A 46 -14.63 2.20 2.31
CA ALA A 46 -14.29 3.61 2.57
C ALA A 46 -12.88 3.82 3.18
N ARG A 47 -11.87 3.97 2.31
CA ARG A 47 -10.46 4.20 2.70
C ARG A 47 -9.80 5.18 1.76
N LYS A 48 -8.64 5.70 2.17
CA LYS A 48 -7.75 6.52 1.35
C LYS A 48 -6.41 5.78 1.26
N VAL A 49 -5.88 5.57 0.06
CA VAL A 49 -4.56 4.95 -0.11
C VAL A 49 -3.64 5.92 -0.86
N PHE A 50 -2.42 6.07 -0.34
CA PHE A 50 -1.39 6.98 -0.84
C PHE A 50 -0.15 6.16 -1.15
N LEU A 51 0.14 5.95 -2.43
CA LEU A 51 1.34 5.27 -2.89
C LEU A 51 2.54 6.23 -2.78
N VAL A 52 3.58 5.84 -2.04
CA VAL A 52 4.76 6.70 -1.74
C VAL A 52 5.99 6.27 -2.54
N ASN A 53 6.16 4.96 -2.69
CA ASN A 53 7.11 4.36 -3.63
C ASN A 53 6.46 3.17 -4.32
N CYS A 54 6.80 2.97 -5.59
CA CYS A 54 6.46 1.78 -6.36
C CYS A 54 7.56 1.59 -7.40
N SER A 55 8.28 0.47 -7.31
CA SER A 55 9.44 0.17 -8.15
C SER A 55 9.54 -1.33 -8.32
N GLY A 56 9.74 -1.82 -9.54
CA GLY A 56 9.84 -3.25 -9.83
C GLY A 56 10.77 -3.50 -10.99
N GLY A 57 11.06 -4.78 -11.22
CA GLY A 57 11.96 -5.23 -12.27
C GLY A 57 11.56 -6.60 -12.81
N ASP A 58 12.10 -6.91 -13.98
CA ASP A 58 11.79 -8.10 -14.77
C ASP A 58 13.09 -8.77 -15.21
N TYR A 59 13.39 -9.96 -14.68
CA TYR A 59 14.64 -10.65 -14.95
C TYR A 59 14.67 -11.41 -16.30
N GLU A 60 13.53 -11.52 -17.00
CA GLU A 60 13.45 -12.23 -18.27
C GLU A 60 13.50 -11.28 -19.49
N TYR A 61 13.03 -10.03 -19.32
CA TYR A 61 12.84 -9.06 -20.40
C TYR A 61 13.61 -7.74 -20.24
N ASP A 62 14.14 -7.39 -19.05
CA ASP A 62 15.03 -6.22 -18.87
C ASP A 62 16.50 -6.65 -18.70
N GLU A 63 17.31 -6.46 -19.76
CA GLU A 63 18.76 -6.76 -19.75
C GLU A 63 19.56 -5.94 -18.71
N ALA A 64 19.01 -4.85 -18.18
CA ALA A 64 19.64 -4.07 -17.09
C ALA A 64 19.32 -4.65 -15.70
N MET A 65 18.31 -5.50 -15.58
CA MET A 65 17.86 -6.02 -14.29
C MET A 65 18.79 -7.12 -13.77
N THR A 66 19.36 -6.91 -12.59
CA THR A 66 20.31 -7.84 -11.97
C THR A 66 20.06 -7.94 -10.46
N PRO A 67 20.47 -9.04 -9.78
CA PRO A 67 20.32 -9.16 -8.33
C PRO A 67 21.01 -8.07 -7.51
N ALA A 68 22.00 -7.38 -8.09
CA ALA A 68 22.62 -6.20 -7.48
C ALA A 68 21.74 -4.95 -7.61
N GLU A 69 20.95 -4.85 -8.69
CA GLU A 69 20.02 -3.75 -8.95
C GLU A 69 18.71 -3.92 -8.16
N GLU A 70 18.18 -5.14 -8.04
CA GLU A 70 17.08 -5.44 -7.11
C GLU A 70 17.46 -5.09 -5.66
N ALA A 71 18.65 -5.50 -5.20
CA ALA A 71 19.15 -5.14 -3.87
C ALA A 71 19.35 -3.63 -3.68
N ARG A 72 19.67 -2.89 -4.75
CA ARG A 72 19.71 -1.42 -4.75
C ARG A 72 18.30 -0.84 -4.57
N MET A 73 17.32 -1.32 -5.32
CA MET A 73 15.92 -0.89 -5.18
C MET A 73 15.32 -1.26 -3.81
N GLU A 74 15.65 -2.44 -3.26
CA GLU A 74 15.26 -2.82 -1.89
C GLU A 74 15.78 -1.80 -0.87
N THR A 75 17.04 -1.41 -0.99
CA THR A 75 17.67 -0.41 -0.11
C THR A 75 16.95 0.94 -0.21
N GLU A 76 16.61 1.40 -1.42
CA GLU A 76 15.87 2.66 -1.61
C GLU A 76 14.42 2.60 -1.10
N ASN A 77 13.75 1.45 -1.25
CA ASN A 77 12.41 1.22 -0.71
C ASN A 77 12.42 1.22 0.84
N ASP A 78 13.47 0.66 1.44
CA ASP A 78 13.71 0.68 2.89
C ASP A 78 14.07 2.06 3.42
N GLU A 79 14.93 2.83 2.73
CA GLU A 79 15.19 4.22 3.10
C GLU A 79 13.92 5.08 2.99
N CYS A 80 13.11 4.88 1.95
CA CYS A 80 11.84 5.57 1.79
C CYS A 80 10.88 5.26 2.96
N PHE A 81 10.68 3.99 3.30
CA PHE A 81 9.86 3.57 4.44
C PHE A 81 10.38 4.15 5.76
N ASN A 82 11.68 4.02 6.04
CA ASN A 82 12.27 4.51 7.29
C ASN A 82 12.22 6.04 7.42
N ASN A 83 12.29 6.80 6.33
CA ASN A 83 12.15 8.25 6.35
C ASN A 83 10.69 8.69 6.44
N LEU A 84 9.77 7.95 5.81
CA LEU A 84 8.32 8.13 5.97
C LEU A 84 7.87 7.86 7.41
N LEU A 85 8.42 6.84 8.09
CA LEU A 85 8.15 6.57 9.51
C LEU A 85 8.59 7.73 10.40
N LYS A 86 9.76 8.35 10.16
CA LYS A 86 10.21 9.53 10.92
C LYS A 86 9.24 10.70 10.75
N ALA A 87 8.90 11.03 9.50
CA ALA A 87 7.96 12.11 9.19
C ALA A 87 6.55 11.84 9.76
N ALA A 88 6.11 10.58 9.81
CA ALA A 88 4.87 10.17 10.46
C ALA A 88 4.93 10.34 11.99
N THR A 89 6.04 9.98 12.63
CA THR A 89 6.25 10.22 14.08
C THR A 89 6.29 11.71 14.43
N ASP A 90 6.90 12.55 13.58
CA ASP A 90 6.94 14.02 13.77
C ASP A 90 5.53 14.66 13.76
N VAL A 91 4.54 14.04 13.10
CA VAL A 91 3.18 14.59 12.91
C VAL A 91 2.12 13.87 13.77
N TRP A 92 2.26 12.57 14.01
CA TRP A 92 1.26 11.74 14.72
C TRP A 92 1.75 11.17 16.05
N GLY A 93 3.00 11.42 16.44
CA GLY A 93 3.63 10.82 17.61
C GLY A 93 4.05 9.36 17.37
N GLU A 94 4.46 8.65 18.42
CA GLU A 94 4.93 7.26 18.29
C GLU A 94 3.86 6.30 17.75
N ALA A 95 4.29 5.36 16.90
CA ALA A 95 3.42 4.33 16.35
C ALA A 95 2.89 3.40 17.46
N ARG A 96 1.62 3.02 17.37
CA ARG A 96 0.95 2.14 18.36
C ARG A 96 1.34 0.66 18.24
N GLY A 97 1.97 0.27 17.15
CA GLY A 97 2.45 -1.10 16.92
C GLY A 97 2.71 -1.40 15.45
N GLU A 98 2.99 -2.67 15.18
CA GLU A 98 3.43 -3.16 13.86
C GLU A 98 2.31 -3.83 13.04
N PHE A 99 1.27 -4.33 13.72
CA PHE A 99 0.11 -5.00 13.12
C PHE A 99 -1.20 -4.30 13.50
N PRO A 100 -2.27 -4.44 12.70
CA PRO A 100 -3.55 -3.79 12.99
C PRO A 100 -4.17 -4.22 14.32
N PRO A 101 -4.98 -3.34 14.95
CA PRO A 101 -5.79 -3.75 16.09
C PRO A 101 -6.78 -4.86 15.69
N ALA A 102 -7.10 -5.74 16.63
CA ALA A 102 -8.01 -6.85 16.41
C ALA A 102 -9.38 -6.37 15.89
N GLY A 103 -9.93 -7.05 14.89
CA GLY A 103 -11.17 -6.67 14.20
C GLY A 103 -10.97 -5.84 12.93
N MET A 104 -9.77 -5.30 12.67
CA MET A 104 -9.45 -4.75 11.35
C MET A 104 -9.33 -5.86 10.30
N ALA A 105 -10.02 -5.68 9.18
CA ALA A 105 -9.84 -6.52 8.00
C ALA A 105 -8.45 -6.31 7.38
N ILE A 106 -7.90 -7.36 6.78
CA ILE A 106 -6.59 -7.36 6.09
C ILE A 106 -6.81 -7.98 4.71
N SER A 107 -6.17 -7.44 3.65
CA SER A 107 -6.24 -8.02 2.31
C SER A 107 -5.37 -9.26 2.25
N GLU A 108 -5.99 -10.42 2.00
CA GLU A 108 -5.31 -11.72 1.94
C GLU A 108 -5.57 -12.39 0.60
N THR A 109 -4.50 -12.62 -0.17
CA THR A 109 -4.53 -13.45 -1.38
C THR A 109 -4.60 -14.93 -0.96
N ASN A 110 -5.79 -15.51 -0.89
CA ASN A 110 -5.89 -16.95 -1.10
C ASN A 110 -5.99 -17.17 -2.61
N TYR A 111 -5.13 -18.02 -3.18
CA TYR A 111 -5.09 -18.31 -4.62
C TYR A 111 -6.37 -19.02 -5.09
N ALA A 112 -7.39 -18.21 -5.28
CA ALA A 112 -8.64 -18.45 -5.98
C ALA A 112 -8.98 -17.20 -6.81
N ASP A 113 -7.95 -16.52 -7.34
CA ASP A 113 -8.12 -15.55 -8.42
C ASP A 113 -8.60 -16.29 -9.66
N ASN A 114 -9.92 -16.38 -9.81
CA ASN A 114 -10.56 -16.93 -10.99
C ASN A 114 -10.57 -15.91 -12.12
N SER A 115 -9.38 -15.40 -12.44
CA SER A 115 -9.07 -14.62 -13.64
C SER A 115 -10.10 -13.53 -13.93
N HIS A 116 -10.08 -12.47 -13.12
CA HIS A 116 -10.82 -11.23 -13.43
C HIS A 116 -12.37 -11.38 -13.41
N GLU A 117 -12.91 -12.03 -12.36
CA GLU A 117 -14.36 -12.30 -12.17
C GLU A 117 -15.28 -11.00 -11.53
N GLY A 118 -15.50 -10.64 -12.90
CA GLY A 118 -16.58 -10.10 -13.78
C GLY A 118 -16.45 -8.63 -14.21
N GLN A 119 -15.24 -8.17 -14.55
CA GLN A 119 -14.82 -6.78 -14.32
C GLN A 119 -15.37 -5.68 -15.24
N GLN A 120 -15.21 -4.44 -14.76
CA GLN A 120 -14.60 -3.40 -15.58
C GLN A 120 -13.67 -2.46 -14.79
N PHE A 121 -12.59 -2.03 -15.45
CA PHE A 121 -11.61 -1.03 -15.01
C PHE A 121 -11.29 -0.20 -16.26
N ASP A 122 -11.94 0.92 -16.57
CA ASP A 122 -12.31 2.02 -15.66
C ASP A 122 -13.82 2.25 -15.50
N GLY A 123 -14.53 1.21 -15.04
CA GLY A 123 -15.98 1.20 -14.82
C GLY A 123 -16.50 1.90 -13.55
N VAL A 124 -16.15 1.49 -12.31
CA VAL A 124 -15.21 0.43 -11.91
C VAL A 124 -15.90 -0.64 -11.06
N GLU A 125 -15.70 -1.92 -11.40
CA GLU A 125 -15.90 -3.09 -10.53
C GLU A 125 -14.87 -4.19 -10.84
N TRP A 126 -14.13 -4.66 -9.83
CA TRP A 126 -13.95 -6.10 -9.59
C TRP A 126 -13.43 -6.35 -8.18
N THR A 127 -14.12 -7.19 -7.42
CA THR A 127 -13.70 -7.63 -6.09
C THR A 127 -14.19 -9.05 -5.90
N PRO A 128 -13.33 -10.01 -5.52
CA PRO A 128 -12.75 -9.90 -4.19
C PRO A 128 -11.30 -10.41 -4.03
N GLU A 129 -10.47 -9.57 -3.42
CA GLU A 129 -9.76 -10.03 -2.21
C GLU A 129 -10.43 -9.31 -1.04
N TYR A 130 -11.10 -10.08 -0.20
CA TYR A 130 -12.48 -9.74 0.19
C TYR A 130 -12.59 -8.41 0.95
N ALA A 131 -13.18 -7.41 0.28
CA ALA A 131 -13.28 -6.04 0.78
C ALA A 131 -11.94 -5.46 1.30
N GLY A 132 -10.81 -5.83 0.70
CA GLY A 132 -9.54 -5.10 0.61
C GLY A 132 -8.78 -4.71 1.89
N GLY A 133 -9.34 -4.80 3.10
CA GLY A 133 -8.68 -4.53 4.37
C GLY A 133 -7.98 -3.17 4.57
N ALA A 134 -7.13 -3.13 5.60
CA ALA A 134 -6.28 -2.00 5.98
C ALA A 134 -4.83 -2.11 5.48
N LEU A 135 -4.32 -3.35 5.40
CA LEU A 135 -2.99 -3.70 4.90
C LEU A 135 -3.10 -4.68 3.72
N PHE A 136 -2.09 -4.69 2.86
CA PHE A 136 -1.90 -5.70 1.82
C PHE A 136 -0.95 -6.78 2.36
N ARG A 137 -1.47 -7.99 2.66
CA ARG A 137 -0.71 -9.00 3.41
C ARG A 137 0.24 -9.83 2.55
N ASN A 138 -0.07 -10.01 1.28
CA ASN A 138 0.67 -10.93 0.42
C ASN A 138 1.91 -10.28 -0.19
N ALA A 139 2.91 -10.10 0.66
CA ALA A 139 4.24 -9.68 0.31
C ALA A 139 5.23 -10.65 0.99
N ASP A 140 6.21 -11.16 0.24
CA ASP A 140 7.26 -12.08 0.71
C ASP A 140 8.02 -11.51 1.91
N SER A 141 8.12 -10.19 1.97
CA SER A 141 8.36 -9.45 3.19
C SER A 141 7.34 -8.31 3.32
N LEU A 142 6.83 -8.12 4.54
CA LEU A 142 5.94 -7.03 4.92
C LEU A 142 6.47 -6.39 6.20
N ALA A 143 6.59 -5.06 6.23
CA ALA A 143 6.78 -4.33 7.47
C ALA A 143 5.79 -3.16 7.52
N ALA A 144 5.04 -3.07 8.61
CA ALA A 144 4.02 -2.05 8.80
C ALA A 144 4.14 -1.35 10.16
N ARG A 145 3.53 -0.17 10.26
CA ARG A 145 3.32 0.61 11.49
C ARG A 145 1.94 1.27 11.43
N TYR A 146 1.32 1.47 12.59
CA TYR A 146 0.01 2.13 12.64
C TYR A 146 -0.15 3.18 13.75
N TRP A 147 -1.05 4.12 13.51
CA TRP A 147 -1.50 5.18 14.41
C TRP A 147 -3.03 5.23 14.41
N GLN A 148 -3.65 5.75 15.46
CA GLN A 148 -5.11 6.01 15.50
C GLN A 148 -5.34 7.49 15.82
N GLN A 149 -6.13 8.17 14.99
CA GLN A 149 -6.51 9.57 15.12
C GLN A 149 -8.04 9.66 15.19
N GLU A 150 -8.56 9.95 16.39
CA GLU A 150 -10.00 9.93 16.74
C GLU A 150 -10.81 8.74 16.19
N ARG A 151 -11.31 8.88 14.95
CA ARG A 151 -12.23 7.97 14.26
C ARG A 151 -11.53 7.03 13.28
N ASP A 152 -10.28 7.31 12.94
CA ASP A 152 -9.56 6.68 11.85
C ASP A 152 -8.26 6.02 12.32
N VAL A 153 -7.77 5.06 11.55
CA VAL A 153 -6.50 4.37 11.74
C VAL A 153 -5.65 4.54 10.49
N ILE A 154 -4.41 4.96 10.70
CA ILE A 154 -3.42 5.22 9.67
C ILE A 154 -2.41 4.09 9.70
N PHE A 155 -2.15 3.49 8.55
CA PHE A 155 -1.21 2.39 8.36
C PHE A 155 -0.15 2.80 7.36
N THR A 156 1.12 2.72 7.73
CA THR A 156 2.24 2.82 6.79
C THR A 156 2.82 1.42 6.60
N GLN A 157 2.96 0.95 5.36
CA GLN A 157 3.55 -0.35 5.05
C GLN A 157 4.58 -0.25 3.93
N LYS A 158 5.63 -1.07 4.02
CA LYS A 158 6.46 -1.48 2.89
C LYS A 158 6.28 -2.97 2.62
N GLY A 159 6.49 -3.40 1.38
CA GLY A 159 6.57 -4.82 1.07
C GLY A 159 7.27 -5.13 -0.24
N LYS A 160 7.59 -6.41 -0.42
CA LYS A 160 8.14 -7.01 -1.63
C LYS A 160 7.25 -8.15 -2.12
N TRP A 161 7.03 -8.27 -3.42
CA TRP A 161 6.40 -9.42 -4.07
C TRP A 161 7.33 -9.98 -5.15
N THR A 162 7.35 -11.29 -5.35
CA THR A 162 8.11 -11.99 -6.39
C THR A 162 7.29 -13.09 -7.07
N GLY A 163 7.51 -13.29 -8.37
CA GLY A 163 6.85 -14.34 -9.15
C GLY A 163 7.19 -14.23 -10.63
N ASP A 164 7.27 -15.37 -11.32
CA ASP A 164 7.49 -15.50 -12.78
C ASP A 164 8.55 -14.55 -13.35
N GLY A 165 9.77 -14.62 -12.78
CA GLY A 165 10.92 -13.79 -13.18
C GLY A 165 10.91 -12.36 -12.65
N ASN A 166 9.82 -11.91 -12.04
CA ASN A 166 9.58 -10.48 -11.79
C ASN A 166 9.46 -10.17 -10.29
N PHE A 167 9.72 -8.91 -9.93
CA PHE A 167 9.55 -8.41 -8.57
C PHE A 167 8.90 -7.04 -8.51
N LEU A 168 8.22 -6.76 -7.39
CA LEU A 168 7.69 -5.44 -7.06
C LEU A 168 8.04 -5.07 -5.62
N LEU A 169 8.46 -3.82 -5.43
CA LEU A 169 8.69 -3.16 -4.15
C LEU A 169 7.74 -1.96 -4.02
N PHE A 170 7.11 -1.82 -2.87
CA PHE A 170 6.22 -0.70 -2.59
C PHE A 170 6.43 -0.11 -1.20
N VAL A 171 6.09 1.17 -1.07
CA VAL A 171 5.75 1.85 0.19
C VAL A 171 4.42 2.55 -0.01
N LEU A 172 3.43 2.31 0.87
CA LEU A 172 2.14 3.01 0.82
C LEU A 172 1.62 3.34 2.22
N VAL A 173 0.73 4.34 2.27
CA VAL A 173 -0.05 4.69 3.47
C VAL A 173 -1.53 4.45 3.20
N THR A 174 -2.19 3.71 4.08
CA THR A 174 -3.64 3.53 4.09
C THR A 174 -4.25 4.29 5.27
N VAL A 175 -5.38 4.98 5.05
CA VAL A 175 -6.22 5.52 6.13
C VAL A 175 -7.59 4.86 6.04
N THR A 176 -8.02 4.17 7.10
CA THR A 176 -9.35 3.53 7.22
C THR A 176 -10.10 4.11 8.42
N PRO A 177 -11.44 4.10 8.43
CA PRO A 177 -12.18 4.29 9.67
C PRO A 177 -11.85 3.16 10.66
N LEU A 178 -12.08 3.43 11.95
CA LEU A 178 -12.16 2.39 12.98
C LEU A 178 -13.35 1.47 12.71
N PRO A 179 -13.28 0.19 13.13
CA PRO A 179 -14.47 -0.66 13.27
C PRO A 179 -15.48 0.02 14.20
N VAL A 180 -16.75 -0.04 13.84
CA VAL A 180 -17.85 0.32 14.75
C VAL A 180 -18.10 -0.88 15.68
N GLU A 181 -18.16 -0.62 16.98
CA GLU A 181 -18.52 -1.60 18.02
C GLU A 181 -20.02 -1.98 18.00
#